data_AF-L0MGT8-F1
#
_entry.id   AF-L0MGT8-F1
#
_cell.length_a   1.000
_cell.length_b   1.000
_cell.length_c   1.000
_cell.angle_alpha   90.00
_cell.angle_beta   90.00
_cell.angle_gamma   90.00
#
_symmetry.space_group_name_H-M   'P 1'
#
loop_
_entity.id
_entity.type
_entity.pdbx_description
1 polymer ?
#
loop_
_entity_poly.entity_id
_entity_poly.type
_entity_poly.pdbx_seq_one_letter_code
_entity_poly.pdbx_strand_id
1 'polypeptide(L)'
;MKFGLVVTGLLGVCLSLPAVATTLKLSPDIELLVVDGKQMTGSLLKGADSLELNGGQHQLLFKVSKPLHAATQPPALYTSPLMLVAFNTHNVSTVAIQLPPIDSQQDGQRFEQQQNYQVIDKQGKALPAKRDILRLPPPYAHELLEKTVAAYNRQPRPAAVPAFARQSADDRENLSGGKPWHTP
;
A
#
# COMPACT_ATOMS: atom_id res chain seq x y z
N MET A 1 -35.13 46.76 -19.74
CA MET A 1 -35.16 46.67 -18.26
C MET A 1 -36.22 45.62 -17.89
N LYS A 2 -36.02 44.48 -17.20
CA LYS A 2 -34.92 43.83 -16.46
C LYS A 2 -35.22 42.31 -16.53
N PHE A 3 -34.25 41.43 -16.82
CA PHE A 3 -34.43 39.97 -16.74
C PHE A 3 -34.21 39.53 -15.28
N GLY A 4 -35.25 38.96 -14.66
CA GLY A 4 -35.15 38.37 -13.32
C GLY A 4 -34.67 36.93 -13.44
N LEU A 5 -33.41 36.67 -13.08
CA LEU A 5 -32.83 35.34 -13.02
C LEU A 5 -32.81 34.91 -11.56
N VAL A 6 -33.66 33.95 -11.19
CA VAL A 6 -33.66 33.33 -9.86
C VAL A 6 -32.80 32.08 -9.95
N VAL A 7 -31.59 32.11 -9.39
CA VAL A 7 -30.74 30.92 -9.22
C VAL A 7 -31.16 30.21 -7.95
N THR A 8 -31.76 29.03 -8.07
CA THR A 8 -32.01 28.14 -6.94
C THR A 8 -30.73 27.34 -6.67
N GLY A 9 -30.02 27.66 -5.59
CA GLY A 9 -28.83 26.94 -5.14
C GLY A 9 -29.20 25.60 -4.51
N LEU A 10 -28.85 24.50 -5.18
CA LEU A 10 -28.93 23.16 -4.61
C LEU A 10 -27.69 22.93 -3.71
N LEU A 11 -27.86 23.01 -2.40
CA LEU A 11 -26.80 22.66 -1.44
C LEU A 11 -26.58 21.14 -1.49
N GLY A 12 -25.50 20.70 -2.12
CA GLY A 12 -25.05 19.32 -2.07
C GLY A 12 -24.52 18.98 -0.67
N VAL A 13 -25.28 18.20 0.10
CA VAL A 13 -24.82 17.67 1.37
C VAL A 13 -23.78 16.57 1.08
N CYS A 14 -22.49 16.88 1.30
CA CYS A 14 -21.46 15.86 1.36
C CYS A 14 -21.62 15.09 2.67
N LEU A 15 -22.29 13.95 2.63
CA LEU A 15 -22.33 13.01 3.75
C LEU A 15 -20.95 12.34 3.88
N SER A 16 -20.14 12.83 4.82
CA SER A 16 -18.93 12.14 5.26
C SER A 16 -19.35 10.90 6.05
N LEU A 17 -19.42 9.74 5.38
CA LEU A 17 -19.68 8.47 6.06
C LEU A 17 -18.47 8.13 6.95
N PRO A 18 -18.68 7.63 8.19
CA PRO A 18 -17.59 7.21 9.04
C PRO A 18 -16.84 6.04 8.39
N ALA A 19 -15.53 6.20 8.24
CA ALA A 19 -14.66 5.16 7.73
C ALA A 19 -14.54 4.05 8.78
N VAL A 20 -15.15 2.89 8.51
CA VAL A 20 -14.99 1.70 9.36
C VAL A 20 -13.54 1.22 9.23
N ALA A 21 -12.88 0.97 10.37
CA ALA A 21 -11.53 0.40 10.38
C ALA A 21 -11.52 -0.96 9.67
N THR A 22 -10.48 -1.18 8.87
CA THR A 22 -10.30 -2.40 8.09
C THR A 22 -9.04 -3.11 8.54
N THR A 23 -9.12 -4.39 8.87
CA THR A 23 -7.94 -5.17 9.26
C THR A 23 -7.24 -5.75 8.03
N LEU A 24 -5.97 -5.41 7.81
CA LEU A 24 -5.09 -6.12 6.87
C LEU A 24 -4.48 -7.33 7.57
N LYS A 25 -4.78 -8.54 7.10
CA LYS A 25 -4.07 -9.76 7.52
C LYS A 25 -2.67 -9.79 6.93
N LEU A 26 -1.69 -10.08 7.79
CA LEU A 26 -0.31 -10.24 7.40
C LEU A 26 -0.03 -11.71 7.04
N SER A 27 0.93 -11.91 6.15
CA SER A 27 1.39 -13.24 5.73
C SER A 27 2.88 -13.38 6.03
N PRO A 28 3.34 -14.52 6.56
CA PRO A 28 4.77 -14.73 6.83
C PRO A 28 5.63 -14.70 5.56
N ASP A 29 5.03 -14.99 4.40
CA ASP A 29 5.73 -14.95 3.10
C ASP A 29 5.78 -13.55 2.50
N ILE A 30 5.16 -12.54 3.13
CA ILE A 30 5.08 -11.16 2.63
C ILE A 30 5.79 -10.22 3.59
N GLU A 31 6.82 -9.55 3.08
CA GLU A 31 7.42 -8.41 3.76
C GLU A 31 6.70 -7.13 3.32
N LEU A 32 5.89 -6.56 4.21
CA LEU A 32 5.19 -5.30 3.99
C LEU A 32 6.14 -4.12 4.30
N LEU A 33 6.36 -3.25 3.30
CA LEU A 33 7.41 -2.24 3.31
C LEU A 33 6.89 -0.81 3.44
N VAL A 34 5.77 -0.49 2.78
CA VAL A 34 5.11 0.82 2.84
C VAL A 34 3.61 0.62 2.86
N VAL A 35 2.91 1.37 3.70
CA VAL A 35 1.44 1.49 3.69
C VAL A 35 1.10 2.95 3.56
N ASP A 36 0.30 3.29 2.55
CA ASP A 36 -0.24 4.64 2.33
C ASP A 36 0.86 5.73 2.33
N GLY A 37 2.02 5.41 1.75
CA GLY A 37 3.17 6.31 1.65
C GLY A 37 4.06 6.40 2.89
N LYS A 38 3.77 5.63 3.95
CA LYS A 38 4.55 5.52 5.19
C LYS A 38 5.29 4.20 5.26
N GLN A 39 6.59 4.28 5.51
CA GLN A 39 7.41 3.09 5.63
C GLN A 39 7.03 2.28 6.88
N MET A 40 6.91 0.97 6.70
CA MET A 40 6.79 0.02 7.79
C MET A 40 8.17 -0.53 8.11
N THR A 41 8.56 -0.47 9.38
CA THR A 41 9.79 -1.13 9.82
C THR A 41 9.49 -2.59 10.09
N GLY A 42 10.29 -3.52 9.55
CA GLY A 42 10.06 -4.95 9.75
C GLY A 42 9.85 -5.34 11.21
N SER A 43 10.55 -4.70 12.15
CA SER A 43 10.37 -4.90 13.60
C SER A 43 8.97 -4.57 14.13
N LEU A 44 8.26 -3.61 13.53
CA LEU A 44 6.90 -3.24 13.94
C LEU A 44 5.87 -4.33 13.59
N LEU A 45 6.17 -5.15 12.57
CA LEU A 45 5.26 -6.18 12.07
C LEU A 45 5.71 -7.59 12.46
N LYS A 46 6.88 -7.76 13.10
CA LYS A 46 7.37 -9.06 13.55
C LYS A 46 6.42 -9.64 14.62
N GLY A 47 5.79 -10.77 14.29
CA GLY A 47 4.87 -11.46 15.19
C GLY A 47 3.46 -10.89 15.23
N ALA A 48 3.17 -9.85 14.44
CA ALA A 48 1.80 -9.38 14.25
C ALA A 48 1.11 -10.20 13.15
N ASP A 49 -0.10 -10.68 13.42
CA ASP A 49 -0.91 -11.38 12.43
C ASP A 49 -1.75 -10.42 11.56
N SER A 50 -1.85 -9.16 11.98
CA SER A 50 -2.64 -8.14 11.30
C SER A 50 -2.20 -6.71 11.60
N LEU A 51 -2.56 -5.79 10.69
CA LEU A 51 -2.42 -4.35 10.82
C LEU A 51 -3.79 -3.69 10.63
N GLU A 52 -4.15 -2.72 11.47
CA GLU A 52 -5.35 -1.91 11.24
C GLU A 52 -5.10 -0.85 10.16
N LEU A 53 -6.05 -0.71 9.26
CA LEU A 53 -6.13 0.32 8.24
C LEU A 53 -7.37 1.18 8.51
N ASN A 54 -7.32 2.45 8.14
CA ASN A 54 -8.52 3.26 8.06
C ASN A 54 -9.45 2.72 6.96
N GLY A 55 -10.72 3.11 6.94
CA GLY A 55 -11.59 2.78 5.80
C GLY A 55 -11.26 3.64 4.58
N GLY A 56 -11.30 3.06 3.38
CA GLY A 56 -11.23 3.79 2.12
C GLY A 56 -10.11 3.32 1.19
N GLN A 57 -9.44 4.26 0.53
CA GLN A 57 -8.39 3.96 -0.45
C GLN A 57 -7.09 3.61 0.27
N HIS A 58 -6.40 2.56 -0.18
CA HIS A 58 -5.07 2.17 0.30
C HIS A 58 -4.09 1.89 -0.84
N GLN A 59 -2.82 1.93 -0.48
CA GLN A 59 -1.69 1.51 -1.30
C GLN A 59 -0.67 0.78 -0.43
N LEU A 60 -0.27 -0.42 -0.86
CA LEU A 60 0.77 -1.21 -0.19
C LEU A 60 1.95 -1.41 -1.13
N LEU A 61 3.15 -1.25 -0.59
CA LEU A 61 4.38 -1.76 -1.19
C LEU A 61 4.84 -2.96 -0.38
N PHE A 62 5.05 -4.09 -1.04
CA PHE A 62 5.52 -5.31 -0.40
C PHE A 62 6.43 -6.11 -1.32
N LYS A 63 7.10 -7.12 -0.78
CA LYS A 63 7.76 -8.17 -1.56
C LYS A 63 7.42 -9.52 -0.96
N VAL A 64 7.46 -10.56 -1.79
CA VAL A 64 7.34 -11.95 -1.35
C VAL A 64 8.72 -12.48 -1.05
N SER A 65 8.88 -13.12 0.10
CA SER A 65 10.09 -13.82 0.52
C SER A 65 9.68 -15.20 1.00
N LYS A 66 9.81 -16.22 0.14
CA LYS A 66 9.29 -17.57 0.40
C LYS A 66 10.39 -18.63 0.24
N PRO A 67 10.61 -19.48 1.25
CA PRO A 67 11.51 -20.63 1.09
C PRO A 67 10.90 -21.62 0.09
N LEU A 68 11.70 -22.02 -0.90
CA LEU A 68 11.30 -23.04 -1.86
C LEU A 68 11.56 -24.42 -1.27
N HIS A 69 10.53 -25.25 -1.24
CA HIS A 69 10.56 -26.58 -0.60
C HIS A 69 11.21 -27.66 -1.49
N ALA A 70 11.93 -27.26 -2.54
CA ALA A 70 12.63 -28.19 -3.42
C ALA A 70 13.68 -28.99 -2.61
N ALA A 71 13.89 -30.25 -2.98
CA ALA A 71 14.89 -31.17 -2.41
C ALA A 71 16.36 -30.74 -2.66
N THR A 72 16.59 -29.46 -2.90
CA THR A 72 17.90 -28.83 -3.08
C THR A 72 18.50 -28.44 -1.73
N GLN A 73 19.74 -28.88 -1.49
CA GLN A 73 20.60 -28.37 -0.44
C GLN A 73 21.66 -27.45 -1.06
N PRO A 74 21.80 -26.18 -0.61
CA PRO A 74 21.04 -25.50 0.44
C PRO A 74 19.61 -25.10 0.00
N PRO A 75 18.69 -24.84 0.95
CA PRO A 75 17.34 -24.34 0.65
C PRO A 75 17.41 -23.05 -0.16
N ALA A 76 16.69 -23.00 -1.27
CA ALA A 76 16.61 -21.79 -2.09
C ALA A 76 15.53 -20.85 -1.52
N LEU A 77 15.84 -19.56 -1.43
CA LEU A 77 14.88 -18.51 -1.10
C LEU A 77 14.40 -17.85 -2.40
N TYR A 78 13.09 -17.81 -2.62
CA TYR A 78 12.51 -16.95 -3.64
C TYR A 78 12.26 -15.56 -3.06
N THR A 79 12.68 -14.52 -3.77
CA THR A 79 12.40 -13.13 -3.44
C THR A 79 11.85 -12.41 -4.66
N SER A 80 10.66 -11.83 -4.54
CA SER A 80 10.05 -11.08 -5.65
C SER A 80 10.63 -9.65 -5.79
N PRO A 81 10.41 -8.99 -6.93
CA PRO A 81 10.46 -7.54 -7.04
C PRO A 81 9.51 -6.86 -6.06
N LEU A 82 9.66 -5.54 -5.92
CA LEU A 82 8.76 -4.71 -5.13
C LEU A 82 7.39 -4.58 -5.81
N MET A 83 6.38 -5.19 -5.21
CA MET A 83 5.00 -5.17 -5.68
C MET A 83 4.26 -4.00 -5.07
N LEU A 84 3.62 -3.19 -5.92
CA LEU A 84 2.77 -2.09 -5.50
C LEU A 84 1.32 -2.41 -5.85
N VAL A 85 0.42 -2.29 -4.88
CA VAL A 85 -1.01 -2.54 -5.06
C VAL A 85 -1.82 -1.39 -4.49
N ALA A 86 -2.84 -0.94 -5.23
CA ALA A 86 -3.82 0.03 -4.78
C ALA A 86 -5.23 -0.56 -4.83
N PHE A 87 -5.98 -0.44 -3.75
CA PHE A 87 -7.33 -1.00 -3.59
C PHE A 87 -8.17 -0.15 -2.64
N ASN A 88 -9.47 -0.43 -2.56
CA ASN A 88 -10.39 0.31 -1.70
C ASN A 88 -11.15 -0.65 -0.78
N THR A 89 -11.24 -0.31 0.51
CA THR A 89 -11.84 -1.13 1.58
C THR A 89 -13.24 -0.69 1.97
N HIS A 90 -13.91 0.16 1.17
CA HIS A 90 -15.28 0.59 1.46
C HIS A 90 -16.20 -0.64 1.68
N ASN A 91 -16.74 -0.74 2.90
CA ASN A 91 -17.60 -1.83 3.38
C ASN A 91 -16.91 -3.20 3.56
N VAL A 92 -15.59 -3.23 3.68
CA VAL A 92 -14.82 -4.46 3.91
C VAL A 92 -14.10 -4.33 5.25
N SER A 93 -14.42 -5.18 6.22
CA SER A 93 -13.80 -5.12 7.55
C SER A 93 -12.42 -5.80 7.62
N THR A 94 -12.09 -6.63 6.63
CA THR A 94 -10.83 -7.38 6.62
C THR A 94 -10.37 -7.63 5.20
N VAL A 95 -9.08 -7.43 4.93
CA VAL A 95 -8.44 -7.72 3.66
C VAL A 95 -7.19 -8.57 3.86
N ALA A 96 -6.83 -9.37 2.86
CA ALA A 96 -5.57 -10.11 2.81
C ALA A 96 -4.99 -10.09 1.39
N ILE A 97 -3.66 -10.21 1.29
CA ILE A 97 -2.99 -10.52 0.03
C ILE A 97 -2.90 -12.04 -0.10
N GLN A 98 -3.63 -12.60 -1.05
CA GLN A 98 -3.57 -14.01 -1.39
C GLN A 98 -2.56 -14.21 -2.51
N LEU A 99 -1.47 -14.92 -2.20
CA LEU A 99 -0.46 -15.33 -3.19
C LEU A 99 -0.92 -16.59 -3.93
N PRO A 100 -0.55 -16.76 -5.21
CA PRO A 100 -0.60 -18.09 -5.83
C PRO A 100 0.41 -19.04 -5.16
N PRO A 101 0.35 -20.35 -5.45
CA PRO A 101 1.45 -21.26 -5.15
C PRO A 101 2.76 -20.76 -5.78
N ILE A 102 3.84 -20.77 -5.01
CA ILE A 102 5.20 -20.41 -5.43
C ILE A 102 6.14 -21.43 -4.80
N ASP A 103 6.29 -22.58 -5.44
CA ASP A 103 7.03 -23.72 -4.84
C ASP A 103 8.33 -24.02 -5.60
N SER A 104 8.52 -23.36 -6.75
CA SER A 104 9.72 -23.41 -7.57
C SER A 104 10.15 -22.00 -8.04
N GLN A 105 11.38 -21.90 -8.57
CA GLN A 105 11.85 -20.68 -9.23
C GLN A 105 11.00 -20.32 -10.45
N GLN A 106 10.48 -21.31 -11.17
CA GLN A 106 9.61 -21.10 -12.32
C GLN A 106 8.26 -20.50 -11.91
N ASP A 107 7.70 -20.93 -10.77
CA ASP A 107 6.48 -20.32 -10.23
C ASP A 107 6.74 -18.87 -9.81
N GLY A 108 7.91 -18.61 -9.21
CA GLY A 108 8.37 -17.25 -8.90
C GLY A 108 8.43 -16.36 -10.13
N GLN A 109 9.08 -16.81 -11.21
CA GLN A 109 9.13 -16.08 -12.48
C GLN A 109 7.75 -15.82 -13.08
N ARG A 110 6.85 -16.82 -13.01
CA ARG A 110 5.45 -16.65 -13.46
C ARG A 110 4.73 -15.62 -12.61
N PHE A 111 4.90 -15.65 -11.28
CA PHE A 111 4.33 -14.67 -10.37
C PHE A 111 4.78 -13.25 -10.69
N GLU A 112 6.07 -13.05 -11.00
CA GLU A 112 6.61 -11.74 -11.37
C GLU A 112 6.01 -11.19 -12.67
N GLN A 113 5.89 -12.05 -13.67
CA GLN A 113 5.36 -11.66 -14.98
C GLN A 113 3.86 -11.40 -14.94
N GLN A 114 3.12 -12.19 -14.17
CA GLN A 114 1.65 -12.16 -14.17
C GLN A 114 1.07 -11.27 -13.05
N GLN A 115 1.83 -11.04 -11.97
CA GLN A 115 1.37 -10.32 -10.77
C GLN A 115 0.03 -10.88 -10.24
N ASN A 116 -0.15 -12.20 -10.34
CA ASN A 116 -1.40 -12.93 -10.17
C ASN A 116 -1.81 -13.14 -8.69
N TYR A 117 -1.36 -12.29 -7.77
CA TYR A 117 -1.90 -12.21 -6.42
C TYR A 117 -3.26 -11.50 -6.39
N GLN A 118 -4.06 -11.81 -5.37
CA GLN A 118 -5.37 -11.20 -5.16
C GLN A 118 -5.38 -10.41 -3.86
N VAL A 119 -6.10 -9.29 -3.86
CA VAL A 119 -6.57 -8.66 -2.62
C VAL A 119 -7.93 -9.28 -2.35
N ILE A 120 -8.12 -9.96 -1.22
CA ILE A 120 -9.36 -10.68 -0.90
C ILE A 120 -9.97 -10.18 0.41
N ASP A 121 -11.29 -10.27 0.53
CA ASP A 121 -12.01 -10.03 1.78
C ASP A 121 -11.96 -11.24 2.73
N LYS A 122 -12.65 -11.14 3.88
CA LYS A 122 -12.78 -12.22 4.86
C LYS A 122 -13.39 -13.51 4.29
N GLN A 123 -14.22 -13.40 3.26
CA GLN A 123 -14.89 -14.51 2.59
C GLN A 123 -14.07 -15.09 1.42
N GLY A 124 -12.88 -14.54 1.15
CA GLY A 124 -12.03 -14.96 0.05
C GLY A 124 -12.43 -14.37 -1.30
N LYS A 125 -13.34 -13.39 -1.33
CA LYS A 125 -13.75 -12.73 -2.57
C LYS A 125 -12.75 -11.65 -2.94
N ALA A 126 -12.34 -11.63 -4.21
CA ALA A 126 -11.41 -10.64 -4.72
C ALA A 126 -12.00 -9.21 -4.71
N LEU A 127 -11.22 -8.27 -4.19
CA LEU A 127 -11.45 -6.84 -4.31
C LEU A 127 -10.86 -6.33 -5.64
N PRO A 128 -11.49 -5.32 -6.26
CA PRO A 128 -10.85 -4.55 -7.33
C PRO A 128 -9.53 -3.95 -6.84
N ALA A 129 -8.45 -4.24 -7.55
CA ALA A 129 -7.12 -3.76 -7.21
C ALA A 129 -6.33 -3.44 -8.48
N LYS A 130 -5.56 -2.35 -8.43
CA LYS A 130 -4.57 -2.00 -9.45
C LYS A 130 -3.19 -2.38 -8.95
N ARG A 131 -2.37 -2.95 -9.83
CA ARG A 131 -1.07 -3.54 -9.49
C ARG A 131 0.01 -2.97 -10.40
N ASP A 132 1.21 -2.86 -9.87
CA ASP A 132 2.41 -2.50 -10.62
C ASP A 132 3.66 -3.03 -9.90
N ILE A 133 4.81 -2.97 -10.56
CA ILE A 133 6.11 -3.23 -9.96
C ILE A 133 6.82 -1.89 -9.75
N LEU A 134 7.20 -1.61 -8.51
CA LEU A 134 8.05 -0.47 -8.20
C LEU A 134 9.48 -0.78 -8.60
N ARG A 135 9.98 -0.13 -9.64
CA ARG A 135 11.34 -0.36 -10.14
C ARG A 135 12.35 0.34 -9.24
N LEU A 136 12.92 -0.44 -8.32
CA LEU A 136 14.04 -0.03 -7.47
C LEU A 136 14.98 -1.24 -7.32
N PRO A 137 16.15 -1.24 -8.00
CA PRO A 137 17.04 -2.40 -8.00
C PRO A 137 17.67 -2.61 -6.61
N PRO A 138 17.82 -3.86 -6.15
CA PRO A 138 18.57 -4.16 -4.94
C PRO A 138 20.10 -4.00 -5.17
N PRO A 139 20.87 -3.67 -4.12
CA PRO A 139 20.39 -3.29 -2.79
C PRO A 139 19.77 -1.89 -2.84
N TYR A 140 18.66 -1.70 -2.11
CA TYR A 140 18.05 -0.39 -1.94
C TYR A 140 18.00 -0.02 -0.47
N ALA A 141 18.17 1.27 -0.22
CA ALA A 141 18.09 1.82 1.11
C ALA A 141 16.62 1.99 1.50
N HIS A 142 16.24 1.54 2.71
CA HIS A 142 14.84 1.55 3.12
C HIS A 142 14.28 2.98 3.24
N GLU A 143 15.13 3.93 3.61
CA GLU A 143 14.85 5.36 3.67
C GLU A 143 14.45 5.98 2.31
N LEU A 144 14.79 5.32 1.20
CA LEU A 144 14.38 5.76 -0.14
C LEU A 144 12.97 5.32 -0.51
N LEU A 145 12.36 4.37 0.21
CA LEU A 145 11.10 3.77 -0.19
C LEU A 145 9.96 4.80 -0.21
N GLU A 146 9.80 5.59 0.85
CA GLU A 146 8.76 6.63 0.90
C GLU A 146 8.91 7.65 -0.24
N LYS A 147 10.14 8.13 -0.46
CA LYS A 147 10.44 9.09 -1.54
C LYS A 147 10.14 8.49 -2.91
N THR A 148 10.48 7.23 -3.11
CA THR A 148 10.28 6.51 -4.39
C THR A 148 8.80 6.27 -4.65
N VAL A 149 8.04 5.85 -3.63
CA VAL A 149 6.58 5.70 -3.72
C VAL A 149 5.89 7.05 -3.93
N ALA A 150 6.32 8.11 -3.24
CA ALA A 150 5.78 9.45 -3.44
C ALA A 150 6.04 9.96 -4.87
N ALA A 151 7.22 9.71 -5.44
CA ALA A 151 7.53 10.05 -6.82
C ALA A 151 6.68 9.24 -7.81
N TYR A 152 6.50 7.94 -7.56
CA TYR A 152 5.62 7.07 -8.33
C TYR A 152 4.17 7.60 -8.34
N ASN A 153 3.66 8.02 -7.18
CA ASN A 153 2.29 8.54 -7.03
C ASN A 153 2.04 9.89 -7.71
N ARG A 154 3.08 10.61 -8.15
CA ARG A 154 2.96 11.85 -8.95
C ARG A 154 2.81 11.58 -10.45
N GLN A 155 3.03 10.36 -10.89
CA GLN A 155 2.94 9.96 -12.29
C GLN A 155 1.62 9.20 -12.55
N PRO A 156 1.10 9.20 -13.79
CA PRO A 156 -0.08 8.43 -14.16
C PRO A 156 0.26 6.94 -14.29
N ARG A 157 0.59 6.28 -13.18
CA ARG A 157 0.96 4.86 -13.12
C ARG A 157 -0.22 4.00 -12.67
N PRO A 158 -0.27 2.71 -13.04
CA PRO A 158 -1.40 1.82 -12.73
C PRO A 158 -1.83 1.82 -11.26
N ALA A 159 -0.88 1.65 -10.33
CA ALA A 159 -1.17 1.56 -8.90
C ALA A 159 -0.98 2.90 -8.18
N ALA A 160 -0.90 4.04 -8.90
CA ALA A 160 -0.64 5.34 -8.28
C ALA A 160 -1.87 5.83 -7.49
N VAL A 161 -1.61 6.36 -6.29
CA VAL A 161 -2.61 7.05 -5.47
C VAL A 161 -2.10 8.46 -5.16
N PRO A 162 -2.54 9.49 -5.91
CA PRO A 162 -1.99 10.85 -5.79
C PRO A 162 -2.09 11.46 -4.38
N ALA A 163 -3.09 11.06 -3.59
CA ALA A 163 -3.25 11.52 -2.20
C ALA A 163 -2.04 11.17 -1.32
N PHE A 164 -1.39 10.02 -1.57
CA PHE A 164 -0.24 9.56 -0.80
C PHE A 164 1.10 10.15 -1.27
N ALA A 165 1.11 10.98 -2.32
CA ALA A 165 2.31 11.67 -2.78
C ALA A 165 2.71 12.87 -1.88
N ARG A 166 1.78 13.36 -1.05
CA ARG A 166 1.93 14.58 -0.24
C ARG A 166 2.21 14.30 1.24
N GLN A 167 1.66 13.21 1.77
CA GLN A 167 1.79 12.84 3.19
C GLN A 167 3.24 12.54 3.62
N SER A 168 4.13 12.16 2.70
CA SER A 168 5.55 11.95 3.00
C SER A 168 6.36 13.25 3.16
N ALA A 169 5.83 14.40 2.68
CA ALA A 169 6.49 15.71 2.77
C ALA A 169 6.07 16.50 4.02
N ASP A 170 4.76 16.49 4.34
CA ASP A 170 4.17 17.29 5.43
C ASP A 170 4.69 16.89 6.83
N ASP A 171 4.92 15.60 7.07
CA ASP A 171 5.40 15.11 8.38
C ASP A 171 6.85 15.53 8.67
N ARG A 172 7.67 15.79 7.65
CA ARG A 172 9.05 16.29 7.85
C ARG A 172 9.08 17.79 8.14
N GLU A 173 8.15 18.56 7.59
CA GLU A 173 8.03 20.00 7.87
C GLU A 173 7.53 20.25 9.30
N ASN A 174 6.57 19.44 9.78
CA ASN A 174 6.10 19.50 11.16
C ASN A 174 7.14 19.06 12.22
N LEU A 175 8.06 18.14 11.88
CA LEU A 175 9.16 17.75 12.78
C LEU A 175 10.31 18.77 12.81
N SER A 176 10.40 19.67 11.83
CA SER A 176 11.40 20.75 11.80
C SER A 176 10.89 22.07 12.39
N GLY A 177 9.59 22.17 12.72
CA GLY A 177 8.91 23.41 13.13
C GLY A 177 8.97 23.76 14.62
N GLY A 178 9.79 23.08 15.42
CA GLY A 178 10.00 23.43 16.84
C GLY A 178 10.71 24.79 16.96
N LYS A 179 9.94 25.87 17.08
CA LYS A 179 10.44 27.24 17.32
C LYS A 179 11.47 27.25 18.47
N PRO A 180 12.65 27.87 18.29
CA PRO A 180 13.53 28.15 19.43
C PRO A 180 12.88 29.22 20.31
N TRP A 181 12.91 28.96 21.62
CA TRP A 181 12.44 29.83 22.68
C TRP A 181 13.02 31.24 22.56
N HIS A 182 12.16 32.25 22.65
CA HIS A 182 12.58 33.60 22.98
C HIS A 182 12.85 33.65 24.49
N THR A 183 14.10 33.88 24.89
CA THR A 183 14.45 34.29 26.24
C THR A 183 14.48 35.83 26.33
N PRO A 184 14.16 36.40 27.50
CA PRO A 184 13.69 37.78 27.68
C PRO A 184 14.72 38.87 27.38
#